data_AF-N6TUS3-F1
#
_entry.id   AF-N6TUS3-F1
#
_cell.length_a   1.000
_cell.length_b   1.000
_cell.length_c   1.000
_cell.angle_alpha   90.00
_cell.angle_beta   90.00
_cell.angle_gamma   90.00
#
_symmetry.space_group_name_H-M   'P 1'
#
loop_
_entity.id
_entity.type
_entity.pdbx_description
1 polymer ?
#
loop_
_entity_poly.entity_id
_entity_poly.type
_entity_poly.pdbx_seq_one_letter_code
_entity_poly.pdbx_strand_id
1 'polypeptide(L)'
;MGAQISAYAGLKVHENTLEKIGRITGLDPAGPLYEWPHMESLDEVLDASDAEFVDVIHTNGGRIGMITPAGHLDYYPNGGERGCSHLRSVEYWTASVKNPWIFQAYLYRDWVEYWHGLGENIVAYPMGILANKSFPSGTYYVEVHSEFKMYLNTVTTIHD
;
A
#
# COMPACT_ATOMS: atom_id res chain seq x y z
N MET A 1 1.80 11.71 4.59
CA MET A 1 2.64 12.69 3.82
C MET A 1 3.96 12.10 3.33
N GLY A 2 4.63 11.20 4.08
CA GLY A 2 5.91 10.63 3.64
C GLY A 2 5.90 9.96 2.26
N ALA A 3 4.76 9.38 1.86
CA ALA A 3 4.55 8.84 0.51
C ALA A 3 4.74 9.91 -0.59
N GLN A 4 4.09 11.06 -0.45
CA GLN A 4 4.19 12.18 -1.41
C GLN A 4 5.60 12.76 -1.47
N ILE A 5 6.29 12.83 -0.32
CA ILE A 5 7.69 13.26 -0.26
C ILE A 5 8.60 12.26 -1.01
N SER A 6 8.30 10.96 -0.93
CA SER A 6 9.06 9.92 -1.63
C SER A 6 8.86 9.98 -3.14
N ALA A 7 7.63 10.24 -3.60
CA ALA A 7 7.30 10.53 -5.00
C ALA A 7 8.13 11.70 -5.52
N TYR A 8 8.07 12.84 -4.82
CA TYR A 8 8.82 14.04 -5.19
C TYR A 8 10.34 13.81 -5.22
N ALA A 9 10.87 13.00 -4.29
CA ALA A 9 12.28 12.62 -4.32
C ALA A 9 12.62 11.77 -5.56
N GLY A 10 11.75 10.81 -5.93
CA GLY A 10 11.88 10.01 -7.16
C GLY A 10 11.90 10.88 -8.41
N LEU A 11 10.97 11.83 -8.51
CA LEU A 11 10.91 12.83 -9.56
C LEU A 11 12.22 13.62 -9.66
N LYS A 12 12.74 14.13 -8.54
CA LYS A 12 13.99 14.91 -8.54
C LYS A 12 15.20 14.08 -8.91
N VAL A 13 15.25 12.79 -8.55
CA VAL A 13 16.31 11.90 -9.04
C VAL A 13 16.21 11.75 -10.55
N HIS A 14 15.01 11.52 -11.08
CA HIS A 14 14.80 11.37 -12.51
C HIS A 14 15.16 12.62 -13.32
N GLU A 15 14.73 13.80 -12.88
CA GLU A 15 15.08 15.07 -13.55
C GLU A 15 16.60 15.31 -13.61
N ASN A 16 17.34 14.91 -12.57
CA ASN A 16 18.78 15.16 -12.48
C ASN A 16 19.65 14.07 -13.13
N THR A 17 19.16 12.84 -13.22
CA THR A 17 19.96 11.67 -13.65
C THR A 17 19.44 10.98 -14.89
N LEU A 18 18.19 11.26 -15.28
CA LEU A 18 17.41 10.50 -16.27
C LEU A 18 17.16 9.03 -15.88
N GLU A 19 17.46 8.65 -14.63
CA GLU A 19 17.22 7.31 -14.08
C GLU A 19 16.08 7.34 -13.06
N LYS A 20 15.39 6.20 -12.88
CA LYS A 20 14.38 6.04 -11.84
C LYS A 20 14.96 5.37 -10.61
N ILE A 21 14.44 5.73 -9.43
CA ILE A 21 14.75 4.99 -8.20
C ILE A 21 14.11 3.60 -8.24
N GLY A 22 14.72 2.64 -7.53
CA GLY A 22 14.37 1.23 -7.66
C GLY A 22 13.00 0.84 -7.09
N ARG A 23 12.58 1.46 -5.97
CA ARG A 23 11.29 1.19 -5.34
C ARG A 23 10.81 2.36 -4.48
N ILE A 24 9.52 2.66 -4.54
CA ILE A 24 8.80 3.45 -3.51
C ILE A 24 7.76 2.53 -2.87
N THR A 25 7.65 2.57 -1.54
CA THR A 25 6.52 1.97 -0.84
C THR A 25 5.68 3.06 -0.17
N GLY A 26 4.46 3.26 -0.65
CA GLY A 26 3.49 4.23 -0.14
C GLY A 26 2.70 3.68 1.03
N LEU A 27 3.04 4.08 2.26
CA LEU A 27 2.30 3.67 3.45
C LEU A 27 1.19 4.68 3.76
N ASP A 28 -0.04 4.33 3.39
CA ASP A 28 -1.25 5.15 3.48
C ASP A 28 -1.02 6.58 2.95
N PRO A 29 -0.77 6.78 1.64
CA PRO A 29 -0.48 8.10 1.07
C PRO A 29 -1.54 9.12 1.47
N ALA A 30 -1.14 10.36 1.77
CA ALA A 30 -2.08 11.37 2.26
C ALA A 30 -3.05 11.77 1.14
N GLY A 31 -4.35 11.76 1.43
CA GLY A 31 -5.41 12.18 0.51
C GLY A 31 -5.64 13.69 0.43
N PRO A 32 -5.71 14.44 1.57
CA PRO A 32 -5.89 15.89 1.52
C PRO A 32 -4.80 16.56 0.68
N LEU A 33 -5.21 17.36 -0.31
CA LEU A 33 -4.37 18.03 -1.34
C LEU A 33 -3.81 17.14 -2.46
N TYR A 34 -3.96 15.83 -2.37
CA TYR A 34 -3.41 14.85 -3.33
C TYR A 34 -4.48 13.93 -3.94
N GLU A 35 -5.75 14.16 -3.63
CA GLU A 35 -6.88 13.41 -4.16
C GLU A 35 -8.03 14.35 -4.52
N TRP A 36 -8.79 14.02 -5.57
CA TRP A 36 -9.96 14.79 -5.99
C TRP A 36 -10.98 14.89 -4.84
N PRO A 37 -11.63 16.06 -4.62
CA PRO A 37 -11.61 17.27 -5.45
C PRO A 37 -10.54 18.30 -5.06
N HIS A 38 -9.67 17.97 -4.11
CA HIS A 38 -8.72 18.93 -3.52
C HIS A 38 -7.31 18.82 -4.08
N MET A 39 -7.11 18.01 -5.12
CA MET A 39 -5.82 17.79 -5.77
C MET A 39 -5.31 19.08 -6.42
N GLU A 40 -4.14 19.55 -6.00
CA GLU A 40 -3.54 20.79 -6.51
C GLU A 40 -2.64 20.57 -7.74
N SER A 41 -1.94 19.45 -7.82
CA SER A 41 -1.06 19.07 -8.93
C SER A 41 -0.97 17.55 -9.07
N LEU A 42 -0.79 17.04 -10.28
CA LEU A 42 -0.52 15.61 -10.53
C LEU A 42 0.94 15.26 -10.23
N ASP A 43 1.87 16.19 -10.45
CA ASP A 43 3.32 15.95 -10.32
C ASP A 43 3.78 15.78 -8.86
N GLU A 44 2.88 16.03 -7.89
CA GLU A 44 3.15 15.94 -6.45
C GLU A 44 2.43 14.75 -5.80
N VAL A 45 1.65 14.00 -6.58
CA VAL A 45 0.87 12.85 -6.12
C VAL A 45 1.62 11.59 -6.48
N LEU A 46 1.80 10.71 -5.51
CA LEU A 46 2.38 9.40 -5.71
C LEU A 46 1.68 8.68 -6.87
N ASP A 47 2.48 8.25 -7.84
CA ASP A 47 2.06 7.53 -9.02
C ASP A 47 3.03 6.36 -9.32
N ALA A 48 2.56 5.37 -10.06
CA ALA A 48 3.37 4.23 -10.48
C ALA A 48 4.63 4.67 -11.26
N SER A 49 4.59 5.81 -11.95
CA SER A 49 5.72 6.31 -12.74
C SER A 49 6.88 6.86 -11.90
N ASP A 50 6.71 7.14 -10.61
CA ASP A 50 7.73 7.76 -9.75
C ASP A 50 8.95 6.88 -9.45
N ALA A 51 8.85 5.58 -9.72
CA ALA A 51 9.93 4.61 -9.54
C ALA A 51 9.85 3.46 -10.55
N GLU A 52 10.88 2.61 -10.58
CA GLU A 52 10.84 1.32 -11.28
C GLU A 52 9.78 0.36 -10.71
N PHE A 53 9.39 0.59 -9.45
CA PHE A 53 8.38 -0.20 -8.76
C PHE A 53 7.75 0.63 -7.64
N VAL A 54 6.42 0.64 -7.57
CA VAL A 54 5.67 1.37 -6.55
C VAL A 54 4.63 0.42 -5.98
N ASP A 55 4.67 0.20 -4.67
CA ASP A 55 3.66 -0.56 -3.95
C ASP A 55 3.04 0.28 -2.83
N VAL A 56 1.72 0.20 -2.67
CA VAL A 56 0.97 1.11 -1.79
C VAL A 56 0.09 0.30 -0.85
N ILE A 57 0.03 0.68 0.42
CA ILE A 57 -0.85 0.07 1.43
C ILE A 57 -1.85 1.11 1.90
N HIS A 58 -3.11 0.96 1.51
CA HIS A 58 -4.23 1.82 1.87
C HIS A 58 -4.91 1.29 3.13
N THR A 59 -4.92 2.08 4.21
CA THR A 59 -5.53 1.66 5.49
C THR A 59 -6.56 2.64 6.02
N ASN A 60 -6.57 3.86 5.50
CA ASN A 60 -7.46 4.94 5.91
C ASN A 60 -7.92 5.79 4.71
N GLY A 61 -8.17 5.12 3.59
CA GLY A 61 -8.68 5.71 2.35
C GLY A 61 -10.00 6.45 2.56
N GLY A 62 -10.20 7.56 1.85
CA GLY A 62 -11.42 8.37 1.95
C GLY A 62 -11.56 9.19 3.23
N ARG A 63 -10.57 9.14 4.13
CA ARG A 63 -10.48 9.99 5.34
C ARG A 63 -9.29 10.94 5.26
N ILE A 64 -8.11 10.46 5.67
CA ILE A 64 -6.85 11.20 5.56
C ILE A 64 -5.86 10.53 4.61
N GLY A 65 -6.11 9.27 4.24
CA GLY A 65 -5.39 8.56 3.20
C GLY A 65 -6.12 8.62 1.86
N MET A 66 -5.37 8.46 0.77
CA MET A 66 -5.91 8.26 -0.57
C MET A 66 -6.64 6.92 -0.66
N ILE A 67 -7.75 6.87 -1.39
CA ILE A 67 -8.39 5.60 -1.76
C ILE A 67 -8.11 5.21 -3.21
N THR A 68 -7.82 6.20 -4.05
CA THR A 68 -7.45 5.98 -5.45
C THR A 68 -6.13 5.20 -5.53
N PRO A 69 -6.05 4.16 -6.38
CA PRO A 69 -4.79 3.47 -6.65
C PRO A 69 -3.70 4.44 -7.13
N ALA A 70 -2.49 4.26 -6.63
CA ALA A 70 -1.34 5.14 -6.83
C ALA A 70 -0.05 4.37 -7.15
N GLY A 71 -0.10 3.03 -7.23
CA GLY A 71 1.07 2.19 -7.43
C GLY A 71 0.96 1.25 -8.62
N HIS A 72 1.99 0.42 -8.75
CA HIS A 72 1.90 -0.81 -9.54
C HIS A 72 1.04 -1.85 -8.80
N LEU A 73 1.21 -1.93 -7.48
CA LEU A 73 0.43 -2.82 -6.61
C LEU A 73 -0.20 -1.98 -5.49
N ASP A 74 -1.53 -1.96 -5.44
CA ASP A 74 -2.27 -1.22 -4.42
C ASP A 74 -3.00 -2.20 -3.51
N TYR A 75 -2.58 -2.26 -2.25
CA TYR A 75 -3.10 -3.18 -1.24
C TYR A 75 -4.12 -2.48 -0.35
N TYR A 76 -5.29 -3.12 -0.17
CA TYR A 76 -6.40 -2.62 0.65
C TYR A 76 -6.74 -3.61 1.77
N PRO A 77 -5.94 -3.65 2.86
CA PRO A 77 -6.28 -4.39 4.07
C PRO A 77 -7.67 -4.04 4.61
N ASN A 78 -8.52 -5.06 4.76
CA ASN A 78 -9.90 -4.94 5.19
C ASN A 78 -10.71 -3.91 4.37
N GLY A 79 -10.37 -3.75 3.09
CA GLY A 79 -11.03 -2.82 2.17
C GLY A 79 -10.53 -1.37 2.26
N GLY A 80 -9.43 -1.12 2.97
CA GLY A 80 -8.72 0.17 2.97
C GLY A 80 -9.42 1.36 3.63
N GLU A 81 -10.70 1.26 3.97
CA GLU A 81 -11.46 2.33 4.66
C GLU A 81 -11.79 1.99 6.12
N ARG A 82 -11.63 0.73 6.54
CA ARG A 82 -12.18 0.21 7.81
C ARG A 82 -11.24 0.34 9.01
N GLY A 83 -10.00 0.82 8.81
CA GLY A 83 -9.03 1.05 9.86
C GLY A 83 -8.95 2.53 10.22
N CYS A 84 -9.45 2.93 11.39
CA CYS A 84 -9.33 4.31 11.87
C CYS A 84 -7.89 4.76 12.22
N SER A 85 -6.85 4.15 11.65
CA SER A 85 -5.46 4.44 11.97
C SER A 85 -4.58 4.40 10.73
N HIS A 86 -4.16 5.59 10.31
CA HIS A 86 -3.08 5.84 9.35
C HIS A 86 -1.79 5.08 9.67
N LEU A 87 -1.54 4.80 10.96
CA LEU A 87 -0.33 4.11 11.41
C LEU A 87 -0.36 2.60 11.13
N ARG A 88 -1.51 2.02 10.78
CA ARG A 88 -1.61 0.58 10.49
C ARG A 88 -0.82 0.18 9.24
N SER A 89 -0.71 1.04 8.24
CA SER A 89 0.13 0.77 7.07
C SER A 89 1.58 0.49 7.48
N VAL A 90 2.11 1.25 8.44
CA VAL A 90 3.45 1.05 9.03
C VAL A 90 3.52 -0.24 9.83
N GLU A 91 2.52 -0.55 10.65
CA GLU A 91 2.46 -1.79 11.43
C GLU A 91 2.45 -3.03 10.51
N TYR A 92 1.61 -3.00 9.46
CA TYR A 92 1.52 -4.08 8.49
C TYR A 92 2.83 -4.24 7.74
N TRP A 93 3.40 -3.17 7.20
CA TRP A 93 4.67 -3.26 6.49
C TRP A 93 5.79 -3.79 7.40
N THR A 94 5.88 -3.30 8.64
CA THR A 94 6.89 -3.75 9.60
C THR A 94 6.71 -5.22 10.00
N ALA A 95 5.47 -5.67 10.17
CA ALA A 95 5.19 -7.08 10.46
C ALA A 95 5.57 -8.00 9.30
N SER A 96 5.38 -7.54 8.05
CA SER A 96 5.80 -8.30 6.87
C SER A 96 7.32 -8.52 6.82
N VAL A 97 8.14 -7.63 7.39
CA VAL A 97 9.60 -7.83 7.48
C VAL A 97 9.94 -9.08 8.31
N LYS A 98 9.17 -9.33 9.38
CA LYS A 98 9.39 -10.45 10.30
C LYS A 98 8.68 -11.73 9.84
N ASN A 99 7.50 -11.61 9.23
CA ASN A 99 6.80 -12.73 8.60
C ASN A 99 6.31 -12.31 7.20
N PRO A 100 7.12 -12.59 6.16
CA PRO A 100 6.85 -12.10 4.81
C PRO A 100 5.57 -12.57 4.14
N TRP A 101 4.95 -13.64 4.64
CA TRP A 101 3.71 -14.21 4.10
C TRP A 101 2.50 -14.01 5.01
N ILE A 102 2.63 -13.21 6.08
CA ILE A 102 1.55 -12.97 7.05
C ILE A 102 0.34 -12.27 6.42
N PHE A 103 0.53 -11.54 5.32
CA PHE A 103 -0.53 -10.85 4.60
C PHE A 103 -0.65 -11.40 3.19
N GLN A 104 -1.58 -12.34 3.02
CA GLN A 104 -1.94 -12.87 1.71
C GLN A 104 -2.94 -11.93 1.04
N ALA A 105 -2.54 -11.38 -0.09
CA ALA A 105 -3.30 -10.42 -0.87
C ALA A 105 -3.79 -11.04 -2.17
N TYR A 106 -4.98 -10.66 -2.58
CA TYR A 106 -5.66 -11.27 -3.73
C TYR A 106 -6.06 -10.18 -4.72
N LEU A 107 -5.70 -10.39 -6.00
CA LEU A 107 -6.01 -9.47 -7.07
C LEU A 107 -7.49 -9.56 -7.44
N TYR A 108 -8.20 -8.44 -7.42
CA TYR A 108 -9.58 -8.33 -7.87
C TYR A 108 -9.79 -7.02 -8.61
N ARG A 109 -10.84 -6.93 -9.43
CA ARG A 109 -11.15 -5.69 -10.15
C ARG A 109 -11.57 -4.58 -9.21
N ASP A 110 -12.35 -4.91 -8.19
CA ASP A 110 -12.89 -3.97 -7.23
C ASP A 110 -13.29 -4.67 -5.92
N TRP A 111 -13.66 -3.86 -4.93
CA TRP A 111 -14.04 -4.35 -3.60
C TRP A 111 -15.31 -5.18 -3.63
N VAL A 112 -16.23 -4.92 -4.58
CA VAL A 112 -17.50 -5.64 -4.69
C VAL A 112 -17.23 -7.08 -5.12
N GLU A 113 -16.37 -7.28 -6.11
CA GLU A 113 -15.94 -8.61 -6.57
C GLU A 113 -15.29 -9.41 -5.45
N TYR A 114 -14.38 -8.79 -4.68
CA TYR A 114 -13.74 -9.40 -3.52
C TYR A 114 -14.76 -9.78 -2.43
N TRP A 115 -15.62 -8.85 -2.03
CA TRP A 115 -16.60 -9.05 -0.97
C TRP A 115 -17.61 -10.17 -1.28
N HIS A 116 -17.97 -10.33 -2.55
CA HIS A 116 -18.87 -11.38 -3.00
C HIS A 116 -18.16 -12.69 -3.40
N GLY A 117 -16.82 -12.73 -3.35
CA GLY A 117 -16.03 -13.93 -3.67
C GLY A 117 -16.15 -14.35 -5.13
N LEU A 118 -16.28 -13.40 -6.06
CA LEU A 118 -16.62 -13.68 -7.47
C LEU A 118 -15.41 -14.02 -8.37
N GLY A 119 -14.24 -14.29 -7.77
CA GLY A 119 -12.99 -14.56 -8.50
C GLY A 119 -12.77 -16.03 -8.83
N GLU A 120 -12.33 -16.32 -10.06
CA GLU A 120 -11.86 -17.64 -10.47
C GLU A 120 -10.34 -17.77 -10.30
N ASN A 121 -9.83 -18.93 -9.84
CA ASN A 121 -8.39 -19.21 -9.68
C ASN A 121 -7.62 -18.17 -8.84
N ILE A 122 -8.07 -17.97 -7.61
CA ILE A 122 -7.51 -16.99 -6.68
C ILE A 122 -6.06 -17.36 -6.31
N VAL A 123 -5.10 -16.50 -6.70
CA VAL A 123 -3.68 -16.61 -6.33
C VAL A 123 -3.35 -15.58 -5.27
N ALA A 124 -2.67 -16.01 -4.20
CA ALA A 124 -2.19 -15.13 -3.14
C ALA A 124 -0.82 -14.54 -3.48
N TYR A 125 -0.68 -13.23 -3.27
CA TYR A 125 0.58 -12.48 -3.36
C TYR A 125 0.89 -11.82 -2.01
N PRO A 126 2.15 -11.79 -1.56
CA PRO A 126 2.48 -11.21 -0.26
C PRO A 126 2.39 -9.68 -0.32
N MET A 127 1.69 -9.06 0.66
CA MET A 127 1.75 -7.62 0.90
C MET A 127 2.96 -7.28 1.79
N GLY A 128 3.65 -6.18 1.46
CA GLY A 128 4.74 -5.62 2.27
C GLY A 128 6.12 -5.91 1.68
N ILE A 129 7.06 -6.42 2.48
CA ILE A 129 8.48 -6.51 2.09
C ILE A 129 8.71 -7.33 0.81
N LEU A 130 7.93 -8.39 0.59
CA LEU A 130 8.02 -9.25 -0.61
C LEU A 130 7.18 -8.79 -1.79
N ALA A 131 6.46 -7.66 -1.69
CA ALA A 131 5.84 -7.07 -2.87
C ALA A 131 6.90 -6.87 -3.97
N ASN A 132 6.56 -7.24 -5.20
CA ASN A 132 7.53 -7.36 -6.29
C ASN A 132 6.93 -6.90 -7.61
N LYS A 133 7.73 -6.17 -8.41
CA LYS A 133 7.34 -5.68 -9.74
C LYS A 133 6.96 -6.76 -10.76
N SER A 134 7.34 -8.02 -10.52
CA SER A 134 6.96 -9.15 -11.37
C SER A 134 5.52 -9.64 -11.10
N PHE A 135 4.86 -9.15 -10.05
CA PHE A 135 3.45 -9.47 -9.79
C PHE A 135 2.55 -8.68 -10.75
N PRO A 136 1.35 -9.21 -11.07
CA PRO A 136 0.41 -8.48 -11.92
C PRO A 136 0.06 -7.11 -11.34
N SER A 137 0.16 -6.04 -12.11
CA SER A 137 -0.26 -4.73 -11.60
C SER A 137 -1.77 -4.71 -11.31
N GLY A 138 -2.17 -3.98 -10.28
CA GLY A 138 -3.57 -3.75 -9.96
C GLY A 138 -3.87 -3.71 -8.47
N THR A 139 -5.15 -3.93 -8.17
CA THR A 139 -5.71 -3.77 -6.83
C THR A 139 -5.82 -5.10 -6.09
N TYR A 140 -5.24 -5.13 -4.91
CA TYR A 140 -5.15 -6.31 -4.06
C TYR A 140 -5.92 -6.10 -2.76
N TYR A 141 -6.71 -7.10 -2.37
CA TYR A 141 -7.44 -7.08 -1.11
C TYR A 141 -6.85 -8.10 -0.15
N VAL A 142 -6.75 -7.70 1.12
CA VAL A 142 -6.17 -8.51 2.21
C VAL A 142 -7.18 -8.55 3.34
N GLU A 143 -7.49 -9.74 3.85
CA GLU A 143 -8.23 -9.85 5.12
C GLU A 143 -7.22 -9.91 6.28
N VAL A 144 -7.31 -8.96 7.21
CA VAL A 144 -6.42 -8.92 8.39
C VAL A 144 -7.24 -9.27 9.62
N HIS A 145 -7.09 -10.50 10.08
CA HIS A 145 -7.82 -11.08 11.22
C HIS A 145 -7.16 -10.78 12.58
N SER A 146 -7.81 -11.22 13.66
CA SER A 146 -7.34 -11.08 15.05
C SER A 146 -5.97 -11.74 15.31
N GLU A 147 -5.57 -12.73 14.53
CA GLU A 147 -4.26 -13.38 14.60
C GLU A 147 -3.11 -12.37 14.41
N PHE A 148 -3.31 -11.35 13.57
CA PHE A 148 -2.36 -10.25 13.42
C PHE A 148 -2.20 -9.42 14.71
N LYS A 149 -3.29 -9.18 15.45
CA LYS A 149 -3.20 -8.47 16.75
C LYS A 149 -2.42 -9.29 17.77
N MET A 150 -2.60 -10.61 17.77
CA MET A 150 -1.81 -11.50 18.63
C MET A 150 -0.33 -11.46 18.23
N TYR A 151 -0.04 -11.48 16.92
CA TYR A 151 1.32 -11.32 16.40
C TYR A 151 1.98 -10.03 16.87
N LEU A 152 1.32 -8.87 16.72
CA LEU A 152 1.85 -7.60 17.22
C LEU A 152 2.14 -7.63 18.72
N ASN A 153 1.22 -8.18 19.53
CA ASN A 153 1.38 -8.24 20.99
C ASN A 153 2.55 -9.15 21.43
N THR A 154 2.83 -10.23 20.71
CA THR A 154 3.98 -11.10 20.96
C THR A 154 5.32 -10.48 20.56
N VAL A 155 5.28 -9.46 19.71
CA VAL A 155 6.47 -8.85 19.13
C VAL A 155 6.83 -7.52 19.82
N THR A 156 5.86 -6.85 20.43
CA THR A 156 6.07 -5.65 21.26
C THR A 156 6.50 -5.96 22.69
N THR A 157 6.42 -7.23 23.12
CA THR A 157 7.07 -7.69 24.35
C THR A 157 8.57 -7.86 24.08
N ILE A 158 9.29 -6.75 24.15
CA ILE A 158 10.73 -6.78 24.35
C ILE A 158 10.91 -7.22 25.81
N HIS A 159 11.49 -8.39 26.03
CA HIS A 159 12.03 -8.70 27.35
C HIS A 159 13.19 -7.73 27.59
N ASP A 160 13.00 -6.81 28.53
CA ASP A 160 14.06 -5.96 29.10
C ASP A 160 15.21 -6.80 29.66
#